data_AF-A0A1G2ZT85-F1
#
_entry.id   AF-A0A1G2ZT85-F1
#
_cell.length_a   1.000
_cell.length_b   1.000
_cell.length_c   1.000
_cell.angle_alpha   90.00
_cell.angle_beta   90.00
_cell.angle_gamma   90.00
#
_symmetry.space_group_name_H-M   'P 1'
#
loop_
_entity.id
_entity.type
_entity.pdbx_description
1 polymer ?
#
loop_
_entity_poly.entity_id
_entity_poly.type
_entity_poly.pdbx_seq_one_letter_code
_entity_poly.pdbx_strand_id
1 'polypeptide(L)' 'MAEAPDHDDTRMLHESQINNALGAFLALFGLVVLASILFTDTGIGKLTNLGAGAVIGGIGAAMIYRARRLKKSR' A
#
# COMPACT_ATOMS: atom_id res chain seq x y z
N MET A 1 -24.12 12.43 33.84
CA MET A 1 -23.10 12.99 32.93
C MET A 1 -22.84 11.93 31.87
N ALA A 2 -23.28 12.15 30.63
CA ALA A 2 -22.94 11.26 29.53
C ALA A 2 -21.52 11.64 29.08
N GLU A 3 -20.59 10.69 29.17
CA GLU A 3 -19.23 10.83 28.65
C GLU A 3 -19.34 11.12 27.15
N ALA A 4 -18.84 12.28 26.72
CA ALA A 4 -18.84 12.64 25.31
C ALA A 4 -17.97 11.62 24.55
N PRO A 5 -18.40 11.14 23.37
CA PRO A 5 -17.63 10.15 22.62
C PRO A 5 -16.23 10.71 22.33
N ASP A 6 -15.22 9.92 22.68
CA ASP A 6 -13.81 10.26 22.49
C ASP A 6 -13.51 10.52 21.00
N HIS A 7 -13.09 11.75 20.70
CA HIS A 7 -12.85 12.22 19.32
C HIS A 7 -11.52 11.70 18.75
N ASP A 8 -10.62 11.15 19.57
CA ASP A 8 -9.31 10.68 19.12
C ASP A 8 -9.40 9.30 18.45
N ASP A 9 -10.23 8.40 18.96
CA ASP A 9 -10.46 7.09 18.36
C ASP A 9 -10.94 7.19 16.90
N THR A 10 -11.82 8.14 16.59
CA THR A 10 -12.37 8.32 15.23
C THR A 10 -11.32 8.79 14.22
N ARG A 11 -10.32 9.57 14.66
CA ARG A 11 -9.22 10.05 13.81
C ARG A 11 -8.22 8.93 13.53
N MET A 12 -7.85 8.16 14.56
CA MET A 12 -6.96 7.00 14.40
C MET A 12 -7.54 5.94 13.46
N LEU A 13 -8.85 5.69 13.56
CA LEU A 13 -9.55 4.75 12.67
C LEU A 13 -9.58 5.24 11.22
N HIS A 14 -9.75 6.55 10.99
CA HIS A 14 -9.68 7.13 9.65
C HIS A 14 -8.28 7.03 9.04
N GLU A 15 -7.26 7.40 9.81
CA GLU A 15 -5.88 7.38 9.34
C GLU A 15 -5.40 5.95 9.02
N SER A 16 -5.82 4.97 9.82
CA SER A 16 -5.57 3.55 9.54
C SER A 16 -6.22 3.08 8.23
N GLN A 17 -7.46 3.51 7.95
CA GLN A 17 -8.15 3.18 6.70
C GLN A 17 -7.48 3.82 5.49
N ILE A 18 -7.10 5.10 5.59
CA ILE A 18 -6.40 5.82 4.53
C ILE A 18 -5.07 5.13 4.22
N ASN A 19 -4.27 4.80 5.24
CA ASN A 19 -2.99 4.12 5.06
C ASN A 19 -3.14 2.73 4.43
N ASN A 20 -4.19 1.98 4.79
CA ASN A 20 -4.46 0.69 4.18
C ASN A 20 -4.92 0.82 2.71
N ALA A 21 -5.78 1.79 2.41
CA ALA A 21 -6.22 2.07 1.04
C ALA A 21 -5.05 2.52 0.15
N LEU A 22 -4.18 3.39 0.68
CA LEU A 22 -2.96 3.83 0.00
C LEU A 22 -2.00 2.66 -0.25
N GLY A 23 -1.79 1.79 0.74
CA GLY A 23 -0.97 0.59 0.58
C GLY A 23 -1.51 -0.36 -0.50
N ALA A 24 -2.83 -0.57 -0.52
CA ALA A 24 -3.51 -1.36 -1.55
C ALA A 24 -3.36 -0.74 -2.95
N PHE A 25 -3.51 0.58 -3.05
CA PHE A 25 -3.31 1.32 -4.29
C PHE A 25 -1.87 1.18 -4.81
N LEU A 26 -0.86 1.39 -3.95
CA LEU A 26 0.55 1.21 -4.33
C LEU A 26 0.85 -0.22 -4.76
N ALA A 27 0.33 -1.22 -4.04
CA ALA A 27 0.55 -2.62 -4.40
C ALA A 27 -0.05 -2.97 -5.77
N LEU A 28 -1.26 -2.50 -6.05
CA LEU A 28 -1.92 -2.68 -7.34
C LEU A 28 -1.18 -1.94 -8.45
N PHE A 29 -0.76 -0.70 -8.21
CA PHE A 29 0.00 0.08 -9.18
C PHE A 29 1.35 -0.58 -9.50
N GLY A 30 2.06 -1.07 -8.49
CA GLY A 30 3.29 -1.84 -8.67
C GLY A 30 3.07 -3.09 -9.54
N LEU A 31 1.95 -3.80 -9.35
CA LEU A 31 1.58 -4.96 -10.17
C LEU A 31 1.31 -4.59 -11.63
N VAL A 32 0.65 -3.47 -11.88
CA VAL A 32 0.45 -2.94 -13.25
C VAL A 32 1.78 -2.58 -13.91
N VAL A 33 2.69 -1.94 -13.17
CA VAL A 33 4.03 -1.62 -13.66
C VAL A 33 4.82 -2.90 -13.98
N LEU A 34 4.73 -3.93 -13.14
CA LEU A 34 5.34 -5.23 -13.45
C LEU A 34 4.72 -5.88 -14.69
N ALA A 35 3.41 -5.79 -14.88
CA ALA A 35 2.74 -6.29 -16.09
C ALA A 35 3.23 -5.57 -17.36
N SER A 36 3.61 -4.29 -17.26
CA SER A 36 4.14 -3.52 -18.39
C SER A 36 5.46 -4.07 -18.96
N ILE A 37 6.22 -4.87 -18.18
CA ILE A 37 7.43 -5.55 -18.65
C ILE A 37 7.13 -6.50 -19.83
N LEU A 38 5.95 -7.11 -19.86
CA LEU A 38 5.53 -8.00 -20.93
C LEU A 38 5.32 -7.27 -22.27
N PHE A 39 5.00 -5.97 -22.20
CA PHE A 39 4.75 -5.12 -23.36
C PHE A 39 5.94 -4.22 -23.74
N THR A 40 7.04 -4.28 -22.98
CA THR A 40 8.20 -3.43 -23.21
C THR A 40 9.24 -4.17 -24.04
N ASP A 41 9.56 -3.69 -25.24
CA ASP A 41 10.48 -4.42 -26.13
C ASP A 41 11.97 -4.21 -25.81
N THR A 42 12.31 -3.16 -25.06
CA THR A 42 13.72 -2.82 -24.78
C THR A 42 14.21 -3.44 -23.47
N GLY A 43 15.43 -3.97 -23.47
CA GLY A 43 16.04 -4.54 -22.26
C GLY A 43 16.18 -3.53 -21.12
N ILE A 44 16.53 -2.28 -21.44
CA ILE A 44 16.62 -1.17 -20.47
C ILE A 44 15.23 -0.83 -19.92
N GLY A 45 14.21 -0.75 -20.78
CA GLY A 45 12.83 -0.47 -20.35
C GLY A 45 12.28 -1.56 -19.42
N LYS A 46 12.54 -2.84 -19.74
CA LYS A 46 12.17 -3.97 -18.87
C LYS A 46 12.82 -3.86 -17.48
N LEU A 47 14.11 -3.53 -17.41
CA LEU A 47 14.84 -3.40 -16.15
C LEU A 47 14.32 -2.22 -15.31
N THR A 48 14.04 -1.08 -15.95
CA THR A 48 13.45 0.10 -15.29
C THR A 48 12.06 -0.21 -14.75
N ASN A 49 11.19 -0.86 -15.53
CA ASN A 49 9.85 -1.26 -15.10
C ASN A 49 9.91 -2.28 -13.97
N LEU A 50 10.86 -3.22 -14.01
CA LEU A 50 11.10 -4.16 -12.91
C LEU A 50 11.51 -3.43 -11.63
N GLY A 51 12.47 -2.50 -11.72
CA GLY A 51 12.92 -1.72 -10.58
C GLY A 51 11.80 -0.87 -9.97
N ALA A 52 11.08 -0.12 -10.81
CA ALA A 52 9.95 0.70 -10.37
C ALA A 52 8.83 -0.15 -9.75
N GLY A 53 8.44 -1.24 -10.43
CA GLY A 53 7.40 -2.15 -9.95
C GLY A 53 7.78 -2.83 -8.63
N ALA A 54 9.04 -3.25 -8.48
CA ALA A 54 9.54 -3.85 -7.24
C ALA A 54 9.56 -2.86 -6.07
N VAL A 55 10.02 -1.62 -6.29
CA VAL A 55 10.06 -0.59 -5.24
C VAL A 55 8.64 -0.19 -4.81
N ILE A 56 7.79 0.17 -5.76
CA ILE A 56 6.41 0.61 -5.48
C ILE A 56 5.61 -0.53 -4.85
N GLY A 57 5.67 -1.72 -5.47
CA GLY A 57 4.98 -2.91 -4.98
C GLY A 57 5.48 -3.32 -3.59
N GLY A 58 6.79 -3.24 -3.33
CA GLY A 58 7.38 -3.53 -2.03
C GLY A 58 6.89 -2.57 -0.94
N ILE A 59 6.81 -1.28 -1.23
CA ILE A 59 6.26 -0.28 -0.29
C ILE A 59 4.78 -0.57 0.00
N GLY A 60 3.97 -0.77 -1.04
CA GLY A 60 2.55 -1.10 -0.88
C GLY A 60 2.33 -2.38 -0.07
N ALA A 61 3.08 -3.44 -0.38
CA ALA A 61 3.03 -4.71 0.36
C ALA A 61 3.45 -4.55 1.82
N ALA A 62 4.51 -3.76 2.10
CA ALA A 62 4.96 -3.50 3.46
C ALA A 62 3.91 -2.74 4.28
N MET A 63 3.24 -1.74 3.68
CA MET A 63 2.14 -1.01 4.33
C MET A 63 0.98 -1.93 4.68
N ILE A 64 0.53 -2.77 3.75
CA ILE A 64 -0.55 -3.74 3.96
C ILE A 64 -0.15 -4.77 5.03
N TYR A 65 1.07 -5.30 4.96
CA TYR A 65 1.58 -6.27 5.93
C TYR A 65 1.58 -5.70 7.35
N ARG A 66 2.05 -4.46 7.50
CA ARG A 66 2.08 -3.77 8.79
C ARG A 66 0.67 -3.52 9.32
N ALA A 67 -0.27 -3.09 8.47
CA ALA A 67 -1.67 -2.91 8.82
C ALA A 67 -2.33 -4.23 9.30
N ARG A 68 -2.08 -5.35 8.60
CA ARG A 68 -2.59 -6.68 9.00
C ARG A 68 -1.99 -7.15 10.32
N ARG A 69 -0.71 -6.90 10.57
CA ARG A 69 -0.03 -7.30 11.81
C ARG A 69 -0.56 -6.52 13.01
N LEU A 70 -0.81 -5.21 12.85
CA LEU A 70 -1.45 -4.37 13.87
C LEU A 70 -2.87 -4.86 14.19
N LYS A 71 -3.64 -5.25 13.17
CA LYS A 71 -5.00 -5.79 13.35
C LYS A 71 -5.04 -7.17 14.05
N LYS A 72 -3.96 -7.96 13.95
CA LYS A 72 -3.81 -9.26 14.64
C LYS A 72 -3.30 -9.13 16.08
N SER A 73 -2.73 -7.98 16.46
CA SER A 73 -2.14 -7.75 17.78
C SER A 73 -3.08 -7.01 18.76
N ARG A 74 -4.24 -6.55 18.28
CA ARG A 74 -5.38 -6.11 19.11
C ARG A 74 -6.40 -7.23 19.17
#